data_AF-A0A2V8L2K5-F1
#
_entry.id   AF-A0A2V8L2K5-F1
#
_cell.length_a   1.000
_cell.length_b   1.000
_cell.length_c   1.000
_cell.angle_alpha   90.00
_cell.angle_beta   90.00
_cell.angle_gamma   90.00
#
_symmetry.space_group_name_H-M   'P 1'
#
loop_
_entity.id
_entity.type
_entity.pdbx_description
1 polymer ?
#
loop_
_entity_poly.entity_id
_entity_poly.type
_entity_poly.pdbx_seq_one_letter_code
_entity_poly.pdbx_strand_id
1 'polypeptide(L)'
;MRFKGTTILFILLVILGGYVYLTEIRGKEERQKQEESKKKAFQVEQKDISEISLVYPGRTIAAVKKGEKQWEITSPAGVQADPDEWESLASNIPQIDRNDTVAQNAQDLSSFGLKEPPVKVSAKLKDGKTLEILFGSENPKKTYNYAKLANSNDVFLTGSNWSKTFTKTTSDVRNKKLLEFESDDIDGVKIAENAKELEAQKSGDNWQLKKPVDTKADSSEVSSFISSIRFGRVQSFPEPAVDAKAAGLDSPALKLTLHDGKAKTDRALLIGKSPEKDKYYARDASRDAIFIMDKEISEKARRPLFDWRDKTIVKLDREKLEKVEIQRGSENISLLKSGSDWKLADGRKVQFDKVSGMFNTLDFEKVKEIVDMPKTLAAYGLDKPKLEVSFREGSNDPVRVQFGSDSKTPEGIYLKSSDAPVVKVVSKDVFDKFNVKPEDIAEAPPAPPPPPLPPADKPKS
;
A
#
# COMPACT_ATOMS: atom_id res chain seq x y z
N MET A 1 16.22 -6.89 63.21
CA MET A 1 15.36 -7.80 62.42
C MET A 1 15.94 -9.21 62.43
N ARG A 2 15.16 -10.24 62.77
CA ARG A 2 15.62 -11.64 62.79
C ARG A 2 15.60 -12.22 61.37
N PHE A 3 16.62 -11.89 60.56
CA PHE A 3 16.72 -12.25 59.14
C PHE A 3 16.59 -13.75 58.83
N LYS A 4 17.04 -14.63 59.74
CA LYS A 4 16.98 -16.10 59.53
C LYS A 4 15.56 -16.64 59.41
N GLY A 5 14.61 -16.09 60.17
CA GLY A 5 13.20 -16.48 60.08
C GLY A 5 12.56 -16.02 58.77
N THR A 6 12.89 -14.81 58.32
CA THR A 6 12.37 -14.22 57.09
C THR A 6 12.86 -14.96 55.84
N THR A 7 14.12 -15.43 55.82
CA THR A 7 14.66 -16.22 54.71
C THR A 7 13.96 -17.59 54.57
N ILE A 8 13.69 -18.28 55.68
CA ILE A 8 12.96 -19.57 55.65
C ILE A 8 11.54 -19.35 55.13
N LEU A 9 10.87 -18.29 55.59
CA LEU A 9 9.52 -17.93 55.14
C LEU A 9 9.48 -17.58 53.64
N PHE A 10 10.51 -16.90 53.14
CA PHE A 10 10.63 -16.59 51.71
C PHE A 10 10.84 -17.85 50.86
N ILE A 11 11.69 -18.78 51.29
CA ILE A 11 11.89 -20.07 50.60
C ILE A 11 10.58 -20.86 50.55
N LEU A 12 9.86 -20.94 51.67
CA LEU A 12 8.54 -21.58 51.73
C LEU A 12 7.55 -20.91 50.78
N LEU A 13 7.54 -19.58 50.70
CA LEU A 13 6.67 -18.83 49.81
C LEU A 13 6.99 -19.07 48.33
N VAL A 14 8.28 -19.18 47.97
CA VAL A 14 8.69 -19.54 46.59
C VAL A 14 8.29 -20.98 46.25
N ILE A 15 8.43 -21.93 47.18
CA ILE A 15 8.00 -23.33 46.98
C ILE A 15 6.47 -23.38 46.82
N LEU A 16 5.72 -22.70 47.68
CA LEU A 16 4.27 -22.64 47.60
C LEU A 16 3.82 -21.95 46.30
N GLY A 17 4.45 -20.84 45.94
CA GLY A 17 4.18 -20.10 44.71
C GLY A 17 4.47 -20.94 43.47
N GLY A 18 5.57 -21.71 43.46
CA GLY A 18 5.90 -22.66 42.40
C GLY A 18 4.89 -23.80 42.30
N TYR A 19 4.44 -24.35 43.43
CA TYR A 19 3.40 -25.39 43.48
C TYR A 19 2.05 -24.89 42.94
N VAL A 20 1.61 -23.71 43.37
CA VAL A 20 0.37 -23.07 42.87
C VAL A 20 0.48 -22.75 41.38
N TYR A 21 1.61 -22.20 40.94
CA TYR A 21 1.83 -21.92 39.52
C TYR A 21 1.77 -23.19 38.66
N LEU A 22 2.42 -24.28 39.09
CA LEU A 22 2.41 -25.55 38.34
C LEU A 22 1.02 -26.22 38.32
N THR A 23 0.25 -26.15 39.40
CA THR A 23 -1.01 -26.90 39.53
C THR A 23 -2.25 -26.11 39.11
N GLU A 24 -2.35 -24.84 39.52
CA GLU A 24 -3.51 -23.98 39.25
C GLU A 24 -3.40 -23.18 37.96
N ILE A 25 -2.21 -22.72 37.59
CA ILE A 25 -2.02 -21.94 36.35
C ILE A 25 -1.70 -22.89 35.20
N ARG A 26 -0.54 -23.52 35.23
CA ARG A 26 -0.09 -24.43 34.15
C ARG A 26 -0.97 -25.68 34.06
N GLY A 27 -1.30 -26.31 35.18
CA GLY A 27 -2.18 -27.48 35.21
C GLY A 27 -3.63 -27.20 34.80
N LYS A 28 -4.14 -25.97 34.97
CA LYS A 28 -5.46 -25.58 34.44
C LYS A 28 -5.40 -25.30 32.95
N GLU A 29 -4.36 -24.60 32.47
CA GLU A 29 -4.13 -24.39 31.04
C GLU A 29 -3.97 -25.73 30.29
N GLU A 30 -3.21 -26.67 30.82
CA GLU A 30 -3.02 -28.00 30.23
C GLU A 30 -4.32 -28.81 30.20
N ARG A 31 -5.11 -28.76 31.28
CA ARG A 31 -6.45 -29.40 31.32
C ARG A 31 -7.42 -28.78 30.33
N GLN A 32 -7.47 -27.45 30.24
CA GLN A 32 -8.32 -26.74 29.27
C GLN A 32 -7.90 -27.07 27.83
N LYS A 33 -6.60 -27.07 27.53
CA LYS A 33 -6.08 -27.50 26.22
C LYS A 33 -6.46 -28.96 25.90
N GLN A 34 -6.38 -29.86 26.88
CA GLN A 34 -6.80 -31.25 26.69
C GLN A 34 -8.31 -31.35 26.44
N GLU A 35 -9.15 -30.65 27.21
CA GLU A 35 -10.61 -30.64 27.00
C GLU A 35 -10.99 -30.01 25.65
N GLU A 36 -10.35 -28.92 25.24
CA GLU A 36 -10.54 -28.30 23.93
C GLU A 36 -10.09 -29.22 22.79
N SER A 37 -8.96 -29.93 22.95
CA SER A 37 -8.49 -30.90 21.94
C SER A 37 -9.44 -32.08 21.76
N LYS A 38 -10.11 -32.52 22.83
CA LYS A 38 -11.15 -33.57 22.76
C LYS A 38 -12.39 -33.13 22.00
N LYS A 39 -12.63 -31.82 21.88
CA LYS A 39 -13.73 -31.25 21.10
C LYS A 39 -13.37 -31.02 19.63
N LYS A 40 -12.18 -31.41 19.16
CA LYS A 40 -11.81 -31.31 17.74
C LYS A 40 -12.18 -32.59 16.99
N ALA A 41 -12.60 -32.44 15.73
CA ALA A 41 -12.89 -33.57 14.85
C ALA A 41 -11.61 -34.33 14.47
N PHE A 42 -10.47 -33.64 14.42
CA PHE A 42 -9.16 -34.21 14.09
C PHE A 42 -8.10 -33.78 15.11
N GLN A 43 -7.25 -34.72 15.51
CA GLN A 43 -6.05 -34.45 16.30
C GLN A 43 -4.84 -34.44 15.36
N VAL A 44 -4.61 -33.30 14.72
CA VAL A 44 -3.56 -33.12 13.71
C VAL A 44 -3.06 -31.68 13.71
N GLU A 45 -1.82 -31.45 13.30
CA GLU A 45 -1.30 -30.10 13.08
C GLU A 45 -1.32 -29.72 11.60
N GLN A 46 -1.51 -28.43 11.31
CA GLN A 46 -1.49 -27.88 9.95
C GLN A 46 -0.24 -28.30 9.16
N LYS A 47 0.92 -28.32 9.81
CA LYS A 47 2.20 -28.65 9.18
C LYS A 47 2.28 -30.09 8.67
N ASP A 48 1.39 -30.98 9.15
CA ASP A 48 1.37 -32.39 8.78
C ASP A 48 0.51 -32.65 7.53
N ILE A 49 -0.32 -31.69 7.12
CA ILE A 49 -1.18 -31.78 5.94
C ILE A 49 -0.34 -31.58 4.68
N SER A 50 -0.46 -32.52 3.74
CA SER A 50 0.29 -32.57 2.48
C SER A 50 -0.60 -32.50 1.23
N GLU A 51 -1.88 -32.83 1.36
CA GLU A 51 -2.88 -32.75 0.29
C GLU A 51 -4.22 -32.37 0.89
N ILE A 52 -5.00 -31.57 0.17
CA ILE A 52 -6.38 -31.23 0.51
C ILE A 52 -7.24 -31.47 -0.73
N SER A 53 -8.37 -32.12 -0.54
CA SER A 53 -9.40 -32.33 -1.57
C SER A 53 -10.77 -31.91 -1.05
N LEU A 54 -11.41 -31.02 -1.79
CA LEU A 54 -12.77 -30.54 -1.57
C LEU A 54 -13.67 -31.19 -2.63
N VAL A 55 -14.47 -32.16 -2.21
CA VAL A 55 -15.33 -32.94 -3.09
C VAL A 55 -16.77 -32.48 -2.94
N TYR A 56 -17.37 -32.05 -4.05
CA TYR A 56 -18.76 -31.59 -4.15
C TYR A 56 -19.54 -32.51 -5.09
N PRO A 57 -20.88 -32.42 -5.11
CA PRO A 57 -21.67 -33.02 -6.18
C PRO A 57 -21.19 -32.52 -7.56
N GLY A 58 -20.67 -33.43 -8.39
CA GLY A 58 -20.28 -33.16 -9.77
C GLY A 58 -18.93 -32.46 -9.99
N ARG A 59 -18.19 -32.07 -8.94
CA ARG A 59 -16.86 -31.43 -9.10
C ARG A 59 -15.92 -31.70 -7.92
N THR A 60 -14.62 -31.58 -8.15
CA THR A 60 -13.59 -31.72 -7.11
C THR A 60 -12.52 -30.65 -7.31
N ILE A 61 -12.14 -30.02 -6.20
CA ILE A 61 -10.99 -29.12 -6.14
C ILE A 61 -9.95 -29.77 -5.24
N ALA A 62 -8.77 -30.08 -5.77
CA ALA A 62 -7.71 -30.73 -5.01
C ALA A 62 -6.37 -30.04 -5.25
N ALA A 63 -5.54 -29.98 -4.22
CA ALA A 63 -4.17 -29.49 -4.32
C ALA A 63 -3.21 -30.26 -3.42
N VAL A 64 -1.97 -30.32 -3.86
CA VAL A 64 -0.85 -30.93 -3.16
C VAL A 64 0.16 -29.87 -2.73
N LYS A 65 0.76 -30.07 -1.57
CA LYS A 65 1.80 -29.20 -1.02
C LYS A 65 3.16 -29.61 -1.58
N LYS A 66 3.86 -28.67 -2.25
CA LYS A 66 5.17 -28.84 -2.92
C LYS A 66 6.34 -28.16 -2.20
N GLY A 67 6.14 -27.75 -0.95
CA GLY A 67 7.13 -27.05 -0.12
C GLY A 67 6.47 -26.49 1.13
N GLU A 68 7.14 -25.63 1.90
CA GLU A 68 6.55 -25.10 3.15
C GLU A 68 5.27 -24.28 2.93
N LYS A 69 5.16 -23.55 1.81
CA LYS A 69 4.01 -22.69 1.47
C LYS A 69 3.68 -22.70 -0.03
N GLN A 70 4.05 -23.76 -0.72
CA GLN A 70 3.79 -23.91 -2.14
C GLN A 70 2.73 -24.97 -2.34
N TRP A 71 1.66 -24.60 -3.01
CA TRP A 71 0.54 -25.49 -3.33
C TRP A 71 0.39 -25.58 -4.85
N GLU A 72 -0.04 -26.74 -5.32
CA GLU A 72 -0.31 -27.00 -6.74
C GLU A 72 -1.70 -27.64 -6.85
N ILE A 73 -2.60 -27.01 -7.60
CA ILE A 73 -3.94 -27.57 -7.84
C ILE A 73 -3.79 -28.72 -8.84
N THR A 74 -4.18 -29.92 -8.40
CA THR A 74 -4.19 -31.14 -9.20
C THR A 74 -5.55 -31.38 -9.86
N SER A 75 -6.62 -30.82 -9.31
CA SER A 75 -7.96 -30.84 -9.91
C SER A 75 -8.65 -29.49 -9.70
N PRO A 76 -9.07 -28.80 -10.78
CA PRO A 76 -8.74 -29.08 -12.18
C PRO A 76 -7.24 -28.84 -12.48
N ALA A 77 -6.65 -29.66 -13.36
CA ALA A 77 -5.24 -29.53 -13.73
C ALA A 77 -4.94 -28.21 -14.47
N GLY A 78 -3.69 -27.74 -14.36
CA GLY A 78 -3.23 -26.52 -15.05
C GLY A 78 -3.63 -25.20 -14.37
N VAL A 79 -4.31 -25.26 -13.22
CA VAL A 79 -4.65 -24.07 -12.44
C VAL A 79 -3.56 -23.82 -11.40
N GLN A 80 -3.01 -22.60 -11.37
CA GLN A 80 -2.08 -22.22 -10.32
C GLN A 80 -2.81 -21.95 -9.02
N ALA A 81 -2.32 -22.53 -7.91
CA ALA A 81 -2.87 -22.34 -6.58
C ALA A 81 -2.60 -20.93 -6.06
N ASP A 82 -3.55 -20.37 -5.29
CA ASP A 82 -3.23 -19.27 -4.37
C ASP A 82 -2.68 -19.88 -3.07
N PRO A 83 -1.38 -19.73 -2.77
CA PRO A 83 -0.77 -20.41 -1.63
C PRO A 83 -1.40 -19.99 -0.29
N ASP A 84 -1.86 -18.75 -0.16
CA ASP A 84 -2.42 -18.23 1.09
C ASP A 84 -3.81 -18.83 1.35
N GLU A 85 -4.62 -19.01 0.30
CA GLU A 85 -5.94 -19.66 0.40
C GLU A 85 -5.82 -21.14 0.79
N TRP A 86 -4.88 -21.87 0.18
CA TRP A 86 -4.66 -23.28 0.54
C TRP A 86 -4.04 -23.45 1.92
N GLU A 87 -3.15 -22.55 2.34
CA GLU A 87 -2.61 -22.56 3.69
C GLU A 87 -3.69 -22.22 4.73
N SER A 88 -4.63 -21.33 4.38
CA SER A 88 -5.83 -21.06 5.19
C SER A 88 -6.74 -22.29 5.28
N LEU A 89 -6.97 -23.03 4.19
CA LEU A 89 -7.72 -24.29 4.25
C LEU A 89 -7.01 -25.34 5.15
N ALA A 90 -5.69 -25.45 5.03
CA ALA A 90 -4.88 -26.35 5.86
C ALA A 90 -4.95 -25.99 7.35
N SER A 91 -4.91 -24.70 7.69
CA SER A 91 -4.98 -24.24 9.08
C SER A 91 -6.37 -24.42 9.71
N ASN A 92 -7.42 -24.42 8.90
CA ASN A 92 -8.80 -24.60 9.35
C ASN A 92 -9.19 -26.06 9.62
N ILE A 93 -8.58 -27.05 8.96
CA ILE A 93 -8.90 -28.47 9.15
C ILE A 93 -8.71 -28.93 10.62
N PRO A 94 -7.59 -28.64 11.30
CA PRO A 94 -7.43 -28.94 12.73
C PRO A 94 -8.42 -28.24 13.66
N GLN A 95 -9.05 -27.15 13.19
CA GLN A 95 -9.91 -26.31 14.02
C GLN A 95 -11.35 -26.79 14.07
N ILE A 96 -11.76 -27.66 13.15
CA ILE A 96 -13.12 -28.18 13.06
C ILE A 96 -13.52 -28.81 14.39
N ASP A 97 -14.59 -28.30 14.99
CA ASP A 97 -15.14 -28.83 16.23
C ASP A 97 -16.04 -30.05 15.97
N ARG A 98 -16.01 -30.96 16.93
CA ARG A 98 -16.93 -32.07 17.12
C ARG A 98 -17.69 -31.81 18.42
N ASN A 99 -18.91 -31.30 18.28
CA ASN A 99 -19.83 -31.10 19.39
C ASN A 99 -20.64 -32.38 19.64
N ASP A 100 -21.91 -32.21 20.03
CA ASP A 100 -22.79 -33.30 20.41
C ASP A 100 -22.95 -34.32 19.28
N THR A 101 -22.81 -35.60 19.64
CA THR A 101 -23.19 -36.71 18.76
C THR A 101 -24.71 -36.88 18.85
N VAL A 102 -25.40 -36.66 17.73
CA VAL A 102 -26.87 -36.67 17.64
C VAL A 102 -27.44 -38.01 17.20
N ALA A 103 -26.63 -38.84 16.54
CA ALA A 103 -26.98 -40.21 16.23
C ALA A 103 -25.72 -41.08 16.26
N GLN A 104 -25.76 -42.20 16.97
CA GLN A 104 -24.68 -43.19 16.97
C GLN A 104 -24.96 -44.26 15.92
N ASN A 105 -23.94 -44.64 15.16
CA ASN A 105 -24.02 -45.67 14.12
C ASN A 105 -25.29 -45.57 13.24
N ALA A 106 -25.58 -44.37 12.73
CA ALA A 106 -26.80 -44.08 11.99
C ALA A 106 -26.90 -44.93 10.72
N GLN A 107 -28.02 -45.66 10.57
CA GLN A 107 -28.29 -46.50 9.40
C GLN A 107 -28.80 -45.69 8.20
N ASP A 108 -29.58 -44.64 8.48
CA ASP A 108 -30.04 -43.69 7.46
C ASP A 108 -29.36 -42.33 7.65
N LEU A 109 -28.59 -41.94 6.64
CA LEU A 109 -27.84 -40.68 6.59
C LEU A 109 -28.60 -39.57 5.82
N SER A 110 -29.76 -39.89 5.26
CA SER A 110 -30.53 -39.00 4.38
C SER A 110 -31.11 -37.81 5.15
N SER A 111 -31.67 -38.05 6.35
CA SER A 111 -32.24 -37.03 7.22
C SER A 111 -31.23 -35.96 7.67
N PHE A 112 -29.94 -36.29 7.63
CA PHE A 112 -28.83 -35.41 7.98
C PHE A 112 -28.19 -34.72 6.76
N GLY A 113 -28.64 -35.03 5.55
CA GLY A 113 -28.00 -34.56 4.31
C GLY A 113 -26.60 -35.16 4.09
N LEU A 114 -26.31 -36.32 4.68
CA LEU A 114 -24.99 -36.97 4.63
C LEU A 114 -24.89 -38.09 3.58
N LYS A 115 -26.01 -38.44 2.93
CA LYS A 115 -26.03 -39.35 1.77
C LYS A 115 -25.40 -38.68 0.53
N GLU A 116 -25.75 -37.42 0.29
CA GLU A 116 -25.19 -36.56 -0.74
C GLU A 116 -24.72 -35.25 -0.10
N PRO A 117 -23.59 -35.28 0.61
CA PRO A 117 -23.12 -34.11 1.36
C PRO A 117 -22.78 -32.96 0.42
N PRO A 118 -23.15 -31.71 0.76
CA PRO A 118 -22.76 -30.53 0.00
C PRO A 118 -21.24 -30.41 -0.22
N VAL A 119 -20.44 -30.82 0.77
CA VAL A 119 -18.98 -30.86 0.68
C VAL A 119 -18.41 -32.01 1.53
N LYS A 120 -17.44 -32.73 0.98
CA LYS A 120 -16.53 -33.61 1.70
C LYS A 120 -15.14 -33.01 1.68
N VAL A 121 -14.49 -32.97 2.83
CA VAL A 121 -13.12 -32.48 2.98
C VAL A 121 -12.24 -33.67 3.30
N SER A 122 -11.28 -33.94 2.42
CA SER A 122 -10.27 -34.97 2.60
C SER A 122 -8.89 -34.32 2.71
N ALA A 123 -8.10 -34.74 3.68
CA ALA A 123 -6.76 -34.24 3.93
C ALA A 123 -5.79 -35.41 4.09
N LYS A 124 -4.77 -35.47 3.25
CA LYS A 124 -3.70 -36.48 3.36
C LYS A 124 -2.54 -35.93 4.15
N LEU A 125 -2.08 -36.68 5.14
CA LEU A 125 -0.96 -36.32 5.99
C LEU A 125 0.36 -36.82 5.39
N LYS A 126 1.47 -36.25 5.87
CA LYS A 126 2.84 -36.63 5.48
C LYS A 126 3.17 -38.10 5.74
N ASP A 127 2.55 -38.71 6.74
CA ASP A 127 2.69 -40.14 7.07
C ASP A 127 1.82 -41.06 6.17
N GLY A 128 1.07 -40.48 5.23
CA GLY A 128 0.18 -41.19 4.31
C GLY A 128 -1.24 -41.40 4.82
N LYS A 129 -1.54 -41.08 6.08
CA LYS A 129 -2.89 -41.19 6.64
C LYS A 129 -3.83 -40.18 5.98
N THR A 130 -5.05 -40.61 5.66
CA THR A 130 -6.11 -39.73 5.16
C THR A 130 -7.14 -39.45 6.24
N LEU A 131 -7.42 -38.18 6.45
CA LEU A 131 -8.50 -37.67 7.29
C LEU A 131 -9.64 -37.24 6.38
N GLU A 132 -10.88 -37.65 6.67
CA GLU A 132 -12.03 -37.23 5.87
C GLU A 132 -13.25 -36.96 6.74
N ILE A 133 -13.89 -35.82 6.46
CA ILE A 133 -15.13 -35.36 7.08
C ILE A 133 -16.15 -35.00 6.01
N LEU A 134 -17.40 -35.42 6.24
CA LEU A 134 -18.54 -35.10 5.40
C LEU A 134 -19.40 -34.08 6.16
N PHE A 135 -19.71 -32.96 5.51
CA PHE A 135 -20.65 -31.97 6.03
C PHE A 135 -22.02 -32.20 5.40
N GLY A 136 -23.05 -32.30 6.23
CA GLY A 136 -24.45 -32.44 5.83
C GLY A 136 -25.24 -31.14 5.98
N SER A 137 -26.55 -31.28 6.10
CA SER A 137 -27.49 -30.16 6.21
C SER A 137 -27.25 -29.32 7.48
N GLU A 138 -27.64 -28.05 7.42
CA GLU A 138 -27.74 -27.22 8.63
C GLU A 138 -28.83 -27.76 9.56
N ASN A 139 -28.63 -27.63 10.87
CA ASN A 139 -29.68 -27.90 11.85
C ASN A 139 -30.81 -26.86 11.73
N PRO A 140 -32.00 -27.08 12.33
CA PRO A 140 -33.13 -26.16 12.20
C PRO A 140 -32.82 -24.71 12.63
N LYS A 141 -31.89 -24.52 13.57
CA LYS A 141 -31.44 -23.20 14.05
C LYS A 141 -30.36 -22.55 13.18
N LYS A 142 -29.82 -23.26 12.18
CA LYS A 142 -28.73 -22.84 11.28
C LYS A 142 -27.40 -22.49 11.97
N THR A 143 -27.23 -22.92 13.22
CA THR A 143 -26.01 -22.69 14.02
C THR A 143 -24.97 -23.79 13.82
N TYR A 144 -25.42 -24.99 13.42
CA TYR A 144 -24.57 -26.15 13.23
C TYR A 144 -24.90 -26.85 11.92
N ASN A 145 -23.93 -27.57 11.36
CA ASN A 145 -24.17 -28.61 10.37
C ASN A 145 -24.10 -29.99 11.05
N TYR A 146 -24.86 -30.95 10.53
CA TYR A 146 -24.58 -32.35 10.78
C TYR A 146 -23.28 -32.74 10.08
N ALA A 147 -22.46 -33.58 10.70
CA ALA A 147 -21.22 -34.07 10.12
C ALA A 147 -20.92 -35.50 10.55
N LYS A 148 -20.10 -36.21 9.77
CA LYS A 148 -19.53 -37.50 10.12
C LYS A 148 -18.09 -37.60 9.63
N LEU A 149 -17.28 -38.39 10.33
CA LEU A 149 -15.98 -38.83 9.82
C LEU A 149 -16.19 -39.99 8.83
N ALA A 150 -15.33 -40.13 7.81
CA ALA A 150 -15.51 -41.19 6.81
C ALA A 150 -15.44 -42.61 7.40
N ASN A 151 -14.66 -42.80 8.48
CA ASN A 151 -14.47 -44.08 9.16
C ASN A 151 -15.48 -44.35 10.30
N SER A 152 -16.54 -43.54 10.42
CA SER A 152 -17.58 -43.72 11.44
C SER A 152 -18.96 -43.41 10.87
N ASN A 153 -19.99 -44.06 11.41
CA ASN A 153 -21.40 -43.73 11.16
C ASN A 153 -22.02 -42.90 12.28
N ASP A 154 -21.22 -42.43 13.22
CA ASP A 154 -21.68 -41.45 14.21
C ASP A 154 -21.87 -40.09 13.54
N VAL A 155 -23.06 -39.53 13.70
CA VAL A 155 -23.41 -38.20 13.25
C VAL A 155 -23.30 -37.24 14.42
N PHE A 156 -22.50 -36.19 14.26
CA PHE A 156 -22.30 -35.15 15.26
C PHE A 156 -22.60 -33.77 14.70
N LEU A 157 -22.67 -32.77 15.58
CA LEU A 157 -22.82 -31.37 15.23
C LEU A 157 -21.47 -30.68 15.16
N THR A 158 -21.28 -29.82 14.16
CA THR A 158 -20.11 -28.96 14.01
C THR A 158 -20.57 -27.55 13.62
N GLY A 159 -19.82 -26.52 14.01
CA GLY A 159 -20.17 -25.11 13.69
C GLY A 159 -20.50 -24.90 12.21
N SER A 160 -21.58 -24.16 11.91
CA SER A 160 -22.03 -23.99 10.52
C SER A 160 -21.09 -23.15 9.64
N ASN A 161 -20.13 -22.47 10.27
CA ASN A 161 -19.04 -21.79 9.60
C ASN A 161 -18.11 -22.77 8.86
N TRP A 162 -17.89 -23.99 9.35
CA TRP A 162 -16.93 -24.91 8.73
C TRP A 162 -17.36 -25.35 7.33
N SER A 163 -18.61 -25.77 7.17
CA SER A 163 -19.16 -26.12 5.86
C SER A 163 -19.01 -24.95 4.87
N LYS A 164 -19.24 -23.72 5.33
CA LYS A 164 -19.06 -22.49 4.52
C LYS A 164 -17.60 -22.23 4.17
N THR A 165 -16.67 -22.36 5.12
CA THR A 165 -15.23 -22.21 4.92
C THR A 165 -14.70 -23.14 3.83
N PHE A 166 -15.18 -24.39 3.81
CA PHE A 166 -14.75 -25.39 2.84
C PHE A 166 -15.60 -25.41 1.56
N THR A 167 -16.64 -24.58 1.45
CA THR A 167 -17.40 -24.40 0.21
C THR A 167 -16.71 -23.35 -0.65
N LYS A 168 -15.79 -23.81 -1.51
CA LYS A 168 -14.96 -22.98 -2.39
C LYS A 168 -15.26 -23.24 -3.88
N THR A 169 -15.06 -22.22 -4.70
CA THR A 169 -14.95 -22.36 -6.16
C THR A 169 -13.49 -22.49 -6.58
N THR A 170 -13.23 -22.95 -7.80
CA THR A 170 -11.85 -22.95 -8.35
C THR A 170 -11.28 -21.54 -8.41
N SER A 171 -12.14 -20.54 -8.65
CA SER A 171 -11.75 -19.12 -8.61
C SER A 171 -11.26 -18.73 -7.22
N ASP A 172 -11.90 -19.18 -6.14
CA ASP A 172 -11.56 -18.75 -4.77
C ASP A 172 -10.18 -19.21 -4.30
N VAL A 173 -9.64 -20.30 -4.85
CA VAL A 173 -8.39 -20.91 -4.37
C VAL A 173 -7.26 -20.90 -5.40
N ARG A 174 -7.48 -20.27 -6.55
CA ARG A 174 -6.46 -20.10 -7.59
C ARG A 174 -5.77 -18.75 -7.46
N ASN A 175 -4.54 -18.67 -7.95
CA ASN A 175 -3.75 -17.45 -7.92
C ASN A 175 -4.49 -16.29 -8.63
N LYS A 176 -4.87 -15.27 -7.86
CA LYS A 176 -5.52 -14.04 -8.35
C LYS A 176 -4.57 -12.84 -8.46
N LYS A 177 -3.27 -13.00 -8.25
CA LYS A 177 -2.31 -11.90 -8.45
C LYS A 177 -2.14 -11.62 -9.94
N LEU A 178 -2.06 -10.34 -10.31
CA LEU A 178 -1.80 -9.94 -11.70
C LEU A 178 -0.35 -10.23 -12.11
N LEU A 179 0.60 -9.90 -11.23
CA LEU A 179 2.01 -10.28 -11.30
C LEU A 179 2.48 -10.67 -9.89
N GLU A 180 3.40 -11.61 -9.79
CA GLU A 180 4.09 -11.95 -8.54
C GLU A 180 5.36 -11.12 -8.43
N PHE A 181 5.53 -10.27 -7.41
CA PHE A 181 6.76 -9.51 -7.13
C PHE A 181 6.70 -8.79 -5.78
N GLU A 182 7.86 -8.31 -5.31
CA GLU A 182 7.96 -7.40 -4.16
C GLU A 182 8.24 -5.97 -4.63
N SER A 183 7.46 -5.00 -4.16
CA SER A 183 7.57 -3.60 -4.62
C SER A 183 8.96 -3.00 -4.39
N ASP A 184 9.60 -3.34 -3.28
CA ASP A 184 10.91 -2.79 -2.89
C ASP A 184 12.05 -3.30 -3.77
N ASP A 185 11.86 -4.46 -4.41
CA ASP A 185 12.82 -5.07 -5.33
C ASP A 185 12.70 -4.48 -6.75
N ILE A 186 11.66 -3.67 -7.02
CA ILE A 186 11.46 -3.02 -8.33
C ILE A 186 12.27 -1.73 -8.42
N ASP A 187 13.11 -1.64 -9.46
CA ASP A 187 13.93 -0.47 -9.78
C ASP A 187 13.69 0.07 -11.20
N GLY A 188 12.91 -0.62 -12.03
CA GLY A 188 12.54 -0.16 -13.37
C GLY A 188 11.05 -0.33 -13.65
N VAL A 189 10.43 0.66 -14.28
CA VAL A 189 9.05 0.62 -14.76
C VAL A 189 9.00 1.07 -16.21
N LYS A 190 8.33 0.29 -17.05
CA LYS A 190 8.12 0.60 -18.45
C LYS A 190 6.67 0.39 -18.84
N ILE A 191 6.09 1.42 -19.45
CA ILE A 191 4.71 1.45 -19.95
C ILE A 191 4.79 1.66 -21.45
N ALA A 192 4.41 0.64 -22.22
CA ALA A 192 4.40 0.69 -23.67
C ALA A 192 2.97 0.56 -24.20
N GLU A 193 2.50 1.55 -24.95
CA GLU A 193 1.20 1.54 -25.62
C GLU A 193 1.37 2.10 -27.04
N ASN A 194 1.20 1.21 -28.03
CA ASN A 194 1.50 1.51 -29.44
C ASN A 194 2.95 2.04 -29.59
N ALA A 195 3.12 3.25 -30.16
CA ALA A 195 4.42 3.92 -30.32
C ALA A 195 4.81 4.80 -29.12
N LYS A 196 3.98 4.89 -28.08
CA LYS A 196 4.27 5.68 -26.87
C LYS A 196 4.93 4.81 -25.83
N GLU A 197 5.94 5.38 -25.19
CA GLU A 197 6.73 4.70 -24.18
C GLU A 197 7.05 5.66 -23.04
N LEU A 198 6.76 5.22 -21.82
CA LEU A 198 7.24 5.84 -20.60
C LEU A 198 8.17 4.85 -19.90
N GLU A 199 9.37 5.30 -19.55
CA GLU A 199 10.34 4.51 -18.82
C GLU A 199 10.78 5.31 -17.59
N ALA A 200 10.67 4.70 -16.41
CA ALA A 200 11.16 5.22 -15.14
C ALA A 200 12.19 4.25 -14.57
N GLN A 201 13.30 4.78 -14.07
CA GLN A 201 14.38 4.04 -13.42
C GLN A 201 14.68 4.66 -12.07
N LYS A 202 14.85 3.81 -11.06
CA LYS A 202 15.26 4.19 -9.72
C LYS A 202 16.74 4.60 -9.75
N SER A 203 17.05 5.74 -9.15
CA SER A 203 18.37 6.35 -9.06
C SER A 203 18.61 6.77 -7.60
N GLY A 204 19.25 5.90 -6.82
CA GLY A 204 19.30 6.01 -5.36
C GLY A 204 17.90 5.81 -4.78
N ASP A 205 17.45 6.74 -3.94
CA ASP A 205 16.11 6.69 -3.33
C ASP A 205 15.00 7.33 -4.20
N ASN A 206 15.36 7.93 -5.34
CA ASN A 206 14.42 8.68 -6.18
C ASN A 206 14.20 8.02 -7.54
N TRP A 207 13.07 8.31 -8.16
CA TRP A 207 12.77 7.87 -9.51
C TRP A 207 13.12 8.94 -10.56
N GLN A 208 13.66 8.50 -11.69
CA GLN A 208 13.97 9.32 -12.84
C GLN A 208 13.19 8.78 -14.04
N LEU A 209 12.47 9.65 -14.76
CA LEU A 209 11.96 9.33 -16.08
C LEU A 209 13.12 9.35 -17.07
N LYS A 210 13.24 8.30 -17.88
CA LYS A 210 14.20 8.16 -18.98
C LYS A 210 13.56 8.37 -20.35
N LYS A 211 12.27 8.05 -20.46
CA LYS A 211 11.47 8.32 -21.66
C LYS A 211 10.08 8.82 -21.28
N PRO A 212 9.47 9.67 -22.13
CA PRO A 212 10.01 10.22 -23.38
C PRO A 212 10.99 11.39 -23.17
N VAL A 213 11.18 11.84 -21.92
CA VAL A 213 12.09 12.93 -21.54
C VAL A 213 12.93 12.49 -20.34
N ASP A 214 14.22 12.86 -20.29
CA ASP A 214 15.08 12.58 -19.13
C ASP A 214 14.86 13.67 -18.06
N THR A 215 14.11 13.34 -17.01
CA THR A 215 13.72 14.29 -15.95
C THR A 215 13.40 13.53 -14.66
N LYS A 216 13.42 14.21 -13.52
CA LYS A 216 12.97 13.63 -12.25
C LYS A 216 11.50 13.19 -12.37
N ALA A 217 11.22 11.98 -11.89
CA ALA A 217 9.87 11.46 -11.75
C ALA A 217 9.32 11.84 -10.37
N ASP A 218 7.99 11.85 -10.26
CA ASP A 218 7.37 11.83 -8.95
C ASP A 218 7.47 10.41 -8.38
N SER A 219 8.39 10.22 -7.43
CA SER A 219 8.65 8.93 -6.79
C SER A 219 7.40 8.33 -6.13
N SER A 220 6.50 9.17 -5.61
CA SER A 220 5.27 8.71 -4.95
C SER A 220 4.27 8.16 -5.96
N GLU A 221 4.17 8.81 -7.13
CA GLU A 221 3.30 8.38 -8.22
C GLU A 221 3.79 7.06 -8.84
N VAL A 222 5.10 6.92 -9.07
CA VAL A 222 5.68 5.66 -9.55
C VAL A 222 5.46 4.53 -8.55
N SER A 223 5.69 4.78 -7.26
CA SER A 223 5.50 3.78 -6.20
C SER A 223 4.03 3.39 -6.02
N SER A 224 3.11 4.35 -6.14
CA SER A 224 1.66 4.12 -6.13
C SER A 224 1.23 3.24 -7.31
N PHE A 225 1.78 3.47 -8.49
CA PHE A 225 1.52 2.64 -9.67
C PHE A 225 2.03 1.20 -9.48
N ILE A 226 3.28 1.01 -9.04
CA ILE A 226 3.85 -0.31 -8.73
C ILE A 226 2.96 -1.04 -7.72
N SER A 227 2.56 -0.35 -6.65
CA SER A 227 1.70 -0.90 -5.61
C SER A 227 0.32 -1.30 -6.16
N SER A 228 -0.26 -0.52 -7.07
CA SER A 228 -1.54 -0.87 -7.67
C SER A 228 -1.48 -2.17 -8.48
N ILE A 229 -0.34 -2.47 -9.12
CA ILE A 229 -0.13 -3.76 -9.81
C ILE A 229 0.05 -4.89 -8.81
N ARG A 230 0.85 -4.67 -7.74
CA ARG A 230 1.12 -5.68 -6.69
C ARG A 230 -0.15 -6.15 -5.98
N PHE A 231 -1.00 -5.19 -5.62
CA PHE A 231 -2.24 -5.45 -4.88
C PHE A 231 -3.45 -5.69 -5.78
N GLY A 232 -3.32 -5.38 -7.07
CA GLY A 232 -4.35 -5.66 -8.07
C GLY A 232 -4.67 -7.15 -8.13
N ARG A 233 -5.96 -7.45 -8.25
CA ARG A 233 -6.46 -8.82 -8.30
C ARG A 233 -7.17 -9.10 -9.61
N VAL A 234 -7.02 -10.33 -10.09
CA VAL A 234 -7.84 -10.89 -11.14
C VAL A 234 -9.30 -10.87 -10.70
N GLN A 235 -10.17 -10.29 -11.54
CA GLN A 235 -11.61 -10.26 -11.31
C GLN A 235 -12.24 -11.60 -11.65
N SER A 236 -11.95 -12.10 -12.84
CA SER A 236 -12.51 -13.36 -13.32
C SER A 236 -11.60 -14.00 -14.38
N PHE A 237 -11.96 -15.21 -14.77
CA PHE A 237 -11.31 -15.93 -15.86
C PHE A 237 -12.34 -16.15 -16.97
N PRO A 238 -11.94 -16.10 -18.25
CA PRO A 238 -12.86 -16.28 -19.37
C PRO A 238 -13.48 -17.68 -19.36
N GLU A 239 -14.82 -17.75 -19.41
CA GLU A 239 -15.59 -18.98 -19.54
C GLU A 239 -16.62 -18.81 -20.69
N PRO A 240 -16.45 -19.47 -21.85
CA PRO A 240 -15.37 -20.42 -22.18
C PRO A 240 -13.99 -19.74 -22.31
N ALA A 241 -12.94 -20.55 -22.30
CA ALA A 241 -11.57 -20.06 -22.49
C ALA A 241 -11.43 -19.31 -23.82
N VAL A 242 -10.62 -18.24 -23.81
CA VAL A 242 -10.29 -17.42 -24.98
C VAL A 242 -8.82 -17.60 -25.32
N ASP A 243 -8.48 -17.60 -26.61
CA ASP A 243 -7.08 -17.61 -27.03
C ASP A 243 -6.43 -16.22 -27.00
N ALA A 244 -5.10 -16.18 -27.03
CA ALA A 244 -4.31 -14.95 -26.94
C ALA A 244 -4.60 -13.98 -28.11
N LYS A 245 -4.87 -14.48 -29.31
CA LYS A 245 -5.15 -13.65 -30.48
C LYS A 245 -6.51 -12.97 -30.37
N ALA A 246 -7.54 -13.72 -30.00
CA ALA A 246 -8.89 -13.22 -29.76
C ALA A 246 -8.91 -12.18 -28.62
N ALA A 247 -8.17 -12.46 -27.54
CA ALA A 247 -7.98 -11.53 -26.42
C ALA A 247 -7.11 -10.30 -26.76
N GLY A 248 -6.41 -10.31 -27.90
CA GLY A 248 -5.51 -9.22 -28.30
C GLY A 248 -4.21 -9.16 -27.50
N LEU A 249 -3.71 -10.30 -27.03
CA LEU A 249 -2.48 -10.42 -26.22
C LEU A 249 -1.24 -10.77 -27.05
N ASP A 250 -1.40 -11.24 -28.29
CA ASP A 250 -0.29 -11.40 -29.25
C ASP A 250 0.29 -10.03 -29.69
N SER A 251 -0.56 -9.01 -29.65
CA SER A 251 -0.21 -7.61 -29.90
C SER A 251 -0.95 -6.76 -28.88
N PRO A 252 -0.47 -6.75 -27.61
CA PRO A 252 -1.17 -6.13 -26.50
C PRO A 252 -1.32 -4.62 -26.74
N ALA A 253 -2.50 -4.09 -26.45
CA ALA A 253 -2.74 -2.66 -26.51
C ALA A 253 -1.85 -1.91 -25.52
N LEU A 254 -1.60 -2.51 -24.35
CA LEU A 254 -0.76 -1.97 -23.30
C LEU A 254 0.13 -3.08 -22.74
N LYS A 255 1.43 -2.83 -22.65
CA LYS A 255 2.40 -3.71 -22.00
C LYS A 255 3.06 -2.97 -20.84
N LEU A 256 2.90 -3.50 -19.65
CA LEU A 256 3.57 -3.02 -18.44
C LEU A 256 4.73 -3.94 -18.13
N THR A 257 5.93 -3.40 -17.93
CA THR A 257 7.11 -4.17 -17.56
C THR A 257 7.73 -3.58 -16.29
N LEU A 258 7.98 -4.42 -15.30
CA LEU A 258 8.66 -4.08 -14.06
C LEU A 258 10.00 -4.81 -14.03
N HIS A 259 11.10 -4.07 -13.89
CA HIS A 259 12.42 -4.66 -13.67
C HIS A 259 12.59 -4.96 -12.18
N ASP A 260 12.83 -6.22 -11.86
CA ASP A 260 13.17 -6.69 -10.52
C ASP A 260 14.69 -6.68 -10.39
N GLY A 261 15.24 -5.65 -9.76
CA GLY A 261 16.68 -5.43 -9.66
C GLY A 261 17.40 -6.49 -8.81
N LYS A 262 16.68 -7.11 -7.87
CA LYS A 262 17.23 -8.18 -7.01
C LYS A 262 17.31 -9.50 -7.76
N ALA A 263 16.24 -9.89 -8.45
CA ALA A 263 16.20 -11.10 -9.25
C ALA A 263 16.86 -10.93 -10.64
N LYS A 264 17.16 -9.69 -11.05
CA LYS A 264 17.71 -9.32 -12.36
C LYS A 264 16.85 -9.83 -13.53
N THR A 265 15.54 -9.69 -13.40
CA THR A 265 14.59 -10.16 -14.41
C THR A 265 13.47 -9.17 -14.61
N ASP A 266 12.89 -9.18 -15.82
CA ASP A 266 11.69 -8.43 -16.12
C ASP A 266 10.44 -9.25 -15.80
N ARG A 267 9.42 -8.58 -15.29
CA ARG A 267 8.07 -9.10 -15.10
C ARG A 267 7.11 -8.29 -15.95
N ALA A 268 6.33 -8.95 -16.81
CA ALA A 268 5.51 -8.25 -17.80
C ALA A 268 4.03 -8.61 -17.69
N LEU A 269 3.19 -7.59 -17.53
CA LEU A 269 1.72 -7.70 -17.65
C LEU A 269 1.30 -7.22 -19.04
N LEU A 270 0.74 -8.14 -19.82
CA LEU A 270 0.18 -7.87 -21.13
C LEU A 270 -1.31 -7.56 -20.96
N ILE A 271 -1.78 -6.45 -21.53
CA ILE A 271 -3.18 -6.01 -21.44
C ILE A 271 -3.71 -5.87 -22.87
N GLY A 272 -4.75 -6.64 -23.16
CA GLY A 272 -5.33 -6.80 -24.50
C GLY A 272 -6.64 -6.03 -24.67
N LYS A 273 -7.57 -6.64 -25.42
CA LYS A 273 -8.90 -6.11 -25.71
C LYS A 273 -9.80 -6.12 -24.48
N SER A 274 -10.86 -5.34 -24.57
CA SER A 274 -11.90 -5.24 -23.55
C SER A 274 -13.02 -6.26 -23.84
N PRO A 275 -13.27 -7.25 -22.96
CA PRO A 275 -14.41 -8.18 -23.10
C PRO A 275 -15.76 -7.48 -22.86
N GLU A 276 -15.76 -6.50 -21.96
CA GLU A 276 -16.92 -5.74 -21.54
C GLU A 276 -16.47 -4.38 -21.02
N LYS A 277 -17.40 -3.42 -20.92
CA LYS A 277 -17.10 -2.08 -20.44
C LYS A 277 -16.30 -2.12 -19.14
N ASP A 278 -15.26 -1.29 -19.08
CA ASP A 278 -14.41 -1.11 -17.89
C ASP A 278 -13.59 -2.34 -17.46
N LYS A 279 -13.50 -3.39 -18.30
CA LYS A 279 -12.64 -4.57 -18.07
C LYS A 279 -11.71 -4.85 -19.24
N TYR A 280 -10.63 -5.57 -18.97
CA TYR A 280 -9.62 -5.95 -19.96
C TYR A 280 -9.21 -7.40 -19.80
N TYR A 281 -9.01 -8.09 -20.93
CA TYR A 281 -8.21 -9.30 -20.92
C TYR A 281 -6.76 -8.95 -20.62
N ALA A 282 -6.11 -9.75 -19.78
CA ALA A 282 -4.73 -9.58 -19.42
C ALA A 282 -4.04 -10.93 -19.19
N ARG A 283 -2.71 -10.91 -19.27
CA ARG A 283 -1.86 -12.08 -19.04
C ARG A 283 -0.53 -11.65 -18.43
N ASP A 284 -0.13 -12.33 -17.38
CA ASP A 284 1.26 -12.36 -16.91
C ASP A 284 2.10 -13.13 -17.93
N ALA A 285 3.10 -12.50 -18.54
CA ALA A 285 3.89 -13.12 -19.60
C ALA A 285 4.64 -14.40 -19.16
N SER A 286 4.79 -14.64 -17.85
CA SER A 286 5.39 -15.86 -17.30
C SER A 286 4.40 -17.03 -17.17
N ARG A 287 3.11 -16.83 -17.46
CA ARG A 287 2.03 -17.81 -17.25
C ARG A 287 1.08 -17.87 -18.44
N ASP A 288 0.56 -19.05 -18.74
CA ASP A 288 -0.37 -19.24 -19.86
C ASP A 288 -1.78 -18.70 -19.59
N ALA A 289 -2.16 -18.56 -18.31
CA ALA A 289 -3.51 -18.19 -17.92
C ALA A 289 -3.88 -16.77 -18.37
N ILE A 290 -4.91 -16.66 -19.20
CA ILE A 290 -5.58 -15.39 -19.54
C ILE A 290 -6.64 -15.10 -18.49
N PHE A 291 -6.66 -13.88 -17.99
CA PHE A 291 -7.59 -13.42 -16.97
C PHE A 291 -8.23 -12.09 -17.36
N ILE A 292 -9.26 -11.70 -16.61
CA ILE A 292 -9.95 -10.43 -16.75
C ILE A 292 -9.62 -9.58 -15.52
N MET A 293 -9.26 -8.32 -15.75
CA MET A 293 -9.00 -7.31 -14.72
C MET A 293 -9.82 -6.06 -14.98
N ASP A 294 -10.04 -5.26 -13.93
CA ASP A 294 -10.68 -3.96 -14.07
C ASP A 294 -9.74 -2.94 -14.73
N LYS A 295 -10.32 -1.84 -15.19
CA LYS A 295 -9.62 -0.75 -15.87
C LYS A 295 -8.61 0.03 -15.05
N GLU A 296 -8.63 -0.06 -13.71
CA GLU A 296 -7.89 0.87 -12.83
C GLU A 296 -6.40 0.99 -13.21
N ILE A 297 -5.70 -0.14 -13.37
CA ILE A 297 -4.28 -0.16 -13.73
C ILE A 297 -4.06 0.43 -15.13
N SER A 298 -4.95 0.12 -16.08
CA SER A 298 -4.89 0.66 -17.44
C SER A 298 -5.14 2.17 -17.47
N GLU A 299 -6.05 2.68 -16.65
CA GLU A 299 -6.31 4.13 -16.49
C GLU A 299 -5.11 4.83 -15.85
N LYS A 300 -4.53 4.25 -14.79
CA LYS A 300 -3.30 4.77 -14.16
C LYS A 300 -2.14 4.82 -15.13
N ALA A 301 -1.92 3.76 -15.92
CA ALA A 301 -0.85 3.68 -16.90
C ALA A 301 -0.98 4.73 -18.03
N ARG A 302 -2.22 5.11 -18.38
CA ARG A 302 -2.54 6.08 -19.44
C ARG A 302 -2.56 7.53 -18.98
N ARG A 303 -2.26 7.80 -17.72
CA ARG A 303 -2.15 9.17 -17.22
C ARG A 303 -1.15 9.98 -18.06
N PRO A 304 -1.43 11.28 -18.29
CA PRO A 304 -0.51 12.17 -19.00
C PRO A 304 0.90 12.15 -18.40
N LEU A 305 1.92 12.32 -19.25
CA LEU A 305 3.34 12.38 -18.82
C LEU A 305 3.56 13.33 -17.63
N PHE A 306 2.87 14.48 -17.62
CA PHE A 306 2.97 15.47 -16.56
C PHE A 306 2.68 14.90 -15.16
N ASP A 307 1.78 13.92 -15.06
CA ASP A 307 1.44 13.29 -13.78
C ASP A 307 2.50 12.34 -13.26
N TRP A 308 3.50 12.00 -14.07
CA TRP A 308 4.63 11.17 -13.67
C TRP A 308 5.86 12.00 -13.31
N ARG A 309 5.85 13.31 -13.56
CA ARG A 309 6.99 14.20 -13.34
C ARG A 309 7.00 14.76 -11.93
N ASP A 310 8.19 15.00 -11.39
CA ASP A 310 8.36 15.79 -10.18
C ASP A 310 7.79 17.21 -10.40
N LYS A 311 6.78 17.57 -9.59
CA LYS A 311 6.07 18.85 -9.67
C LYS A 311 6.59 19.88 -8.66
N THR A 312 7.76 19.66 -8.07
CA THR A 312 8.41 20.59 -7.13
C THR A 312 8.86 21.87 -7.86
N ILE A 313 8.55 23.02 -7.27
CA ILE A 313 8.89 24.34 -7.86
C ILE A 313 10.39 24.55 -7.86
N VAL A 314 11.04 24.37 -6.72
CA VAL A 314 12.48 24.48 -6.53
C VAL A 314 12.87 23.67 -5.30
N LYS A 315 14.03 23.00 -5.31
CA LYS A 315 14.51 22.30 -4.13
C LYS A 315 15.40 23.22 -3.30
N LEU A 316 15.04 23.44 -2.04
CA LEU A 316 15.81 24.24 -1.08
C LEU A 316 16.11 23.42 0.18
N ASP A 317 17.29 23.63 0.76
CA ASP A 317 17.71 23.16 2.06
C ASP A 317 17.49 24.27 3.10
N ARG A 318 16.31 24.28 3.74
CA ARG A 318 15.90 25.31 4.70
C ARG A 318 16.86 25.47 5.88
N GLU A 319 17.55 24.40 6.27
CA GLU A 319 18.48 24.43 7.40
C GLU A 319 19.72 25.25 7.03
N LYS A 320 20.22 25.06 5.80
CA LYS A 320 21.41 25.75 5.27
C LYS A 320 21.12 27.12 4.68
N LEU A 321 19.85 27.51 4.54
CA LEU A 321 19.48 28.80 4.00
C LEU A 321 19.93 29.93 4.94
N GLU A 322 20.72 30.88 4.44
CA GLU A 322 21.31 31.99 5.22
C GLU A 322 20.75 33.36 4.81
N LYS A 323 20.44 33.52 3.52
CA LYS A 323 20.01 34.79 2.93
C LYS A 323 18.99 34.55 1.82
N VAL A 324 17.98 35.42 1.76
CA VAL A 324 17.06 35.53 0.63
C VAL A 324 17.14 36.95 0.08
N GLU A 325 17.40 37.08 -1.20
CA GLU A 325 17.40 38.37 -1.91
C GLU A 325 16.25 38.40 -2.90
N ILE A 326 15.45 39.46 -2.85
CA ILE A 326 14.29 39.67 -3.71
C ILE A 326 14.55 40.92 -4.54
N GLN A 327 14.76 40.74 -5.84
CA GLN A 327 15.05 41.79 -6.80
C GLN A 327 13.83 42.07 -7.68
N ARG A 328 13.39 43.33 -7.73
CA ARG A 328 12.30 43.82 -8.58
C ARG A 328 12.72 45.10 -9.29
N GLY A 329 13.09 45.00 -10.56
CA GLY A 329 13.65 46.14 -11.29
C GLY A 329 14.93 46.64 -10.61
N SER A 330 14.93 47.86 -10.07
CA SER A 330 16.03 48.43 -9.28
C SER A 330 15.90 48.23 -7.76
N GLU A 331 14.75 47.77 -7.27
CA GLU A 331 14.52 47.51 -5.84
C GLU A 331 15.14 46.17 -5.44
N ASN A 332 15.85 46.14 -4.30
CA ASN A 332 16.41 44.93 -3.71
C ASN A 332 16.02 44.83 -2.23
N ILE A 333 15.42 43.71 -1.83
CA ILE A 333 15.11 43.39 -0.43
C ILE A 333 15.97 42.20 -0.01
N SER A 334 16.72 42.36 1.07
CA SER A 334 17.57 41.30 1.62
C SER A 334 17.05 40.85 2.97
N LEU A 335 16.70 39.57 3.07
CA LEU A 335 16.36 38.88 4.31
C LEU A 335 17.57 38.08 4.77
N LEU A 336 18.01 38.32 6.00
CA LEU A 336 19.15 37.68 6.64
C LEU A 336 18.66 36.80 7.78
N LYS A 337 19.05 35.53 7.79
CA LYS A 337 18.73 34.61 8.88
C LYS A 337 19.55 34.99 10.12
N SER A 338 18.89 35.08 11.26
CA SER A 338 19.47 35.48 12.55
C SER A 338 18.94 34.55 13.64
N GLY A 339 19.59 33.42 13.84
CA GLY A 339 19.08 32.35 14.70
C GLY A 339 17.86 31.67 14.07
N SER A 340 16.73 31.64 14.77
CA SER A 340 15.44 31.18 14.24
C SER A 340 14.64 32.26 13.52
N ASP A 341 15.04 33.52 13.65
CA ASP A 341 14.34 34.68 13.09
C ASP A 341 14.97 35.15 11.78
N TRP A 342 14.26 36.04 11.08
CA TRP A 342 14.74 36.73 9.88
C TRP A 342 14.74 38.25 10.12
N LYS A 343 15.73 38.93 9.53
CA LYS A 343 15.87 40.40 9.60
C LYS A 343 16.07 40.99 8.21
N LEU A 344 15.57 42.20 8.02
CA LEU A 344 15.94 43.04 6.87
C LEU A 344 17.39 43.50 7.00
N ALA A 345 17.99 43.93 5.89
CA ALA A 345 19.36 44.47 5.87
C ALA A 345 19.56 45.70 6.80
N ASP A 346 18.49 46.45 7.08
CA ASP A 346 18.49 47.58 8.02
C ASP A 346 18.32 47.17 9.50
N GLY A 347 18.22 45.86 9.78
CA GLY A 347 18.13 45.29 11.12
C GLY A 347 16.70 45.10 11.66
N ARG A 348 15.66 45.60 10.97
CA ARG A 348 14.26 45.36 11.36
C ARG A 348 13.94 43.86 11.33
N LYS A 349 13.29 43.36 12.38
CA LYS A 349 12.83 41.96 12.44
C LYS A 349 11.70 41.74 11.43
N VAL A 350 11.70 40.60 10.75
CA VAL A 350 10.68 40.21 9.78
C VAL A 350 9.65 39.31 10.47
N GLN A 351 8.37 39.56 10.19
CA GLN A 351 7.25 38.77 10.70
C GLN A 351 7.40 37.30 10.31
N PHE A 352 7.35 36.41 11.30
CA PHE A 352 7.52 34.97 11.09
C PHE A 352 6.51 34.39 10.09
N ASP A 353 5.23 34.76 10.18
CA ASP A 353 4.18 34.22 9.30
C ASP A 353 4.39 34.60 7.83
N LYS A 354 4.98 35.77 7.56
CA LYS A 354 5.28 36.21 6.19
C LYS A 354 6.38 35.36 5.56
N VAL A 355 7.48 35.18 6.27
CA VAL A 355 8.62 34.37 5.81
C VAL A 355 8.25 32.90 5.73
N SER A 356 7.54 32.37 6.73
CA SER A 356 7.01 31.01 6.70
C SER A 356 6.06 30.81 5.52
N GLY A 357 5.19 31.79 5.23
CA GLY A 357 4.31 31.77 4.06
C GLY A 357 5.06 31.69 2.74
N MET A 358 6.15 32.45 2.56
CA MET A 358 7.00 32.40 1.36
C MET A 358 7.52 30.98 1.10
N PHE A 359 8.13 30.36 2.11
CA PHE A 359 8.74 29.05 1.95
C PHE A 359 7.69 27.93 1.86
N ASN A 360 6.60 28.01 2.62
CA ASN A 360 5.52 27.02 2.54
C ASN A 360 4.91 27.00 1.14
N THR A 361 4.75 28.17 0.51
CA THR A 361 4.26 28.23 -0.86
C THR A 361 5.23 27.58 -1.86
N LEU A 362 6.55 27.60 -1.66
CA LEU A 362 7.49 26.85 -2.51
C LEU A 362 7.45 25.33 -2.29
N ASP A 363 7.23 24.89 -1.05
CA ASP A 363 7.24 23.47 -0.68
C ASP A 363 5.95 22.75 -1.04
N PHE A 364 4.80 23.41 -0.86
CA PHE A 364 3.48 22.79 -0.98
C PHE A 364 2.79 23.07 -2.30
N GLU A 365 3.02 24.22 -2.94
CA GLU A 365 2.47 24.44 -4.28
C GLU A 365 3.16 23.55 -5.30
N LYS A 366 2.37 23.10 -6.27
CA LYS A 366 2.86 22.26 -7.35
C LYS A 366 2.91 23.07 -8.63
N VAL A 367 3.93 22.77 -9.43
CA VAL A 367 3.96 23.18 -10.83
C VAL A 367 2.67 22.72 -11.50
N LYS A 368 2.06 23.59 -12.31
CA LYS A 368 0.83 23.35 -13.07
C LYS A 368 1.10 22.91 -14.51
N GLU A 369 2.23 23.33 -15.08
CA GLU A 369 2.67 22.97 -16.44
C GLU A 369 4.19 23.06 -16.54
N ILE A 370 4.80 22.23 -17.41
CA ILE A 370 6.23 22.29 -17.72
C ILE A 370 6.41 22.45 -19.23
N VAL A 371 7.24 23.41 -19.62
CA VAL A 371 7.64 23.67 -21.00
C VAL A 371 9.09 23.19 -21.17
N ASP A 372 9.27 21.99 -21.72
CA ASP A 372 10.59 21.34 -21.85
C ASP A 372 11.53 22.04 -22.83
N MET A 373 10.99 22.53 -23.95
CA MET A 373 11.76 23.23 -25.00
C MET A 373 11.21 24.66 -25.14
N PRO A 374 11.55 25.57 -24.22
CA PRO A 374 11.10 26.95 -24.31
C PRO A 374 11.72 27.62 -25.53
N LYS A 375 10.92 28.37 -26.31
CA LYS A 375 11.40 29.04 -27.55
C LYS A 375 12.54 30.02 -27.28
N THR A 376 12.22 31.09 -26.55
CA THR A 376 13.17 32.10 -26.05
C THR A 376 12.67 32.55 -24.69
N LEU A 377 13.57 32.91 -23.75
CA LEU A 377 13.15 33.39 -22.43
C LEU A 377 12.27 34.65 -22.51
N ALA A 378 12.50 35.49 -23.53
CA ALA A 378 11.67 36.67 -23.80
C ALA A 378 10.20 36.37 -24.06
N ALA A 379 9.88 35.22 -24.70
CA ALA A 379 8.49 34.81 -24.93
C ALA A 379 7.71 34.53 -23.64
N TYR A 380 8.41 34.37 -22.51
CA TYR A 380 7.85 34.11 -21.19
C TYR A 380 8.13 35.27 -20.22
N GLY A 381 8.69 36.39 -20.69
CA GLY A 381 9.12 37.51 -19.84
C GLY A 381 10.25 37.17 -18.87
N LEU A 382 11.04 36.12 -19.15
CA LEU A 382 12.14 35.65 -18.30
C LEU A 382 13.50 36.21 -18.72
N ASP A 383 13.58 36.93 -19.84
CA ASP A 383 14.75 37.73 -20.21
C ASP A 383 14.86 39.02 -19.36
N LYS A 384 13.71 39.57 -18.96
CA LYS A 384 13.54 40.68 -18.03
C LYS A 384 12.48 40.29 -16.99
N PRO A 385 12.84 39.46 -15.99
CA PRO A 385 11.88 38.94 -15.03
C PRO A 385 11.22 40.07 -14.23
N LYS A 386 9.93 39.90 -13.92
CA LYS A 386 9.18 40.81 -13.04
C LYS A 386 9.75 40.80 -11.62
N LEU A 387 10.25 39.64 -11.20
CA LEU A 387 10.81 39.40 -9.87
C LEU A 387 11.85 38.29 -9.98
N GLU A 388 12.99 38.47 -9.34
CA GLU A 388 14.00 37.42 -9.14
C GLU A 388 14.22 37.23 -7.64
N VAL A 389 14.20 35.98 -7.20
CA VAL A 389 14.47 35.59 -5.81
C VAL A 389 15.70 34.70 -5.78
N SER A 390 16.73 35.11 -5.03
CA SER A 390 17.96 34.35 -4.83
C SER A 390 18.02 33.79 -3.41
N PHE A 391 18.20 32.48 -3.30
CA PHE A 391 18.31 31.74 -2.04
C PHE A 391 19.77 31.32 -1.84
N ARG A 392 20.44 31.84 -0.81
CA ARG A 392 21.83 31.50 -0.51
C ARG A 392 21.89 30.40 0.54
N GLU A 393 22.49 29.28 0.17
CA GLU A 393 22.65 28.08 0.99
C GLU A 393 24.14 27.85 1.28
N GLY A 394 24.66 28.50 2.33
CA GLY A 394 26.08 28.46 2.67
C GLY A 394 26.99 29.03 1.56
N SER A 395 28.07 28.30 1.25
CA SER A 395 29.07 28.70 0.25
C SER A 395 28.73 28.33 -1.19
N ASN A 396 27.55 27.72 -1.45
CA ASN A 396 27.12 27.34 -2.79
C ASN A 396 26.65 28.55 -3.61
N ASP A 397 26.61 28.37 -4.94
CA ASP A 397 25.94 29.32 -5.82
C ASP A 397 24.46 29.46 -5.41
N PRO A 398 23.93 30.69 -5.31
CA PRO A 398 22.54 30.89 -4.92
C PRO A 398 21.58 30.21 -5.89
N VAL A 399 20.57 29.52 -5.35
CA VAL A 399 19.45 29.02 -6.14
C VAL A 399 18.60 30.21 -6.52
N ARG A 400 18.41 30.44 -7.82
CA ARG A 400 17.64 31.57 -8.35
C ARG A 400 16.28 31.11 -8.86
N VAL A 401 15.23 31.86 -8.53
CA VAL A 401 13.87 31.69 -9.03
C VAL A 401 13.44 33.00 -9.69
N GLN A 402 13.18 32.95 -10.99
CA GLN A 402 12.78 34.09 -11.80
C GLN A 402 11.31 33.95 -12.19
N PHE A 403 10.55 35.02 -12.01
CA PHE A 403 9.15 35.12 -12.41
C PHE A 403 9.00 36.01 -13.63
N GLY A 404 8.38 35.48 -14.68
CA GLY A 404 8.20 36.15 -15.96
C GLY A 404 6.84 36.81 -16.11
N SER A 405 6.29 36.74 -17.32
CA SER A 405 4.93 37.21 -17.62
C SER A 405 3.86 36.26 -17.08
N ASP A 406 2.63 36.77 -16.98
CA ASP A 406 1.46 35.96 -16.69
C ASP A 406 1.33 34.88 -17.78
N SER A 407 0.96 33.67 -17.37
CA SER A 407 0.88 32.52 -18.25
C SER A 407 -0.46 32.49 -18.99
N LYS A 408 -0.58 31.60 -19.98
CA LYS A 408 -1.87 31.33 -20.63
C LYS A 408 -2.85 30.56 -19.74
N THR A 409 -2.35 29.87 -18.72
CA THR A 409 -3.15 29.20 -17.71
C THR A 409 -3.75 30.25 -16.77
N PRO A 410 -5.08 30.25 -16.53
CA PRO A 410 -5.71 31.19 -15.60
C PRO A 410 -4.99 31.21 -14.26
N GLU A 411 -4.71 32.42 -13.76
CA GLU A 411 -3.99 32.65 -12.49
C GLU A 411 -2.60 31.98 -12.43
N GLY A 412 -1.99 31.70 -13.59
CA GLY A 412 -0.64 31.15 -13.68
C GLY A 412 0.40 32.22 -14.03
N ILE A 413 1.64 31.99 -13.60
CA ILE A 413 2.81 32.81 -13.97
C ILE A 413 3.94 31.91 -14.43
N TYR A 414 4.71 32.35 -15.44
CA TYR A 414 5.91 31.64 -15.87
C TYR A 414 7.02 31.79 -14.83
N LEU A 415 7.69 30.68 -14.55
CA LEU A 415 8.78 30.58 -13.59
C LEU A 415 9.96 29.82 -14.19
N LYS A 416 11.18 30.28 -13.92
CA LYS A 416 12.40 29.53 -14.18
C LYS A 416 13.24 29.48 -12.91
N SER A 417 13.65 28.27 -12.52
CA SER A 417 14.60 28.09 -11.44
C SER A 417 15.96 27.67 -11.99
N SER A 418 17.05 28.04 -11.31
CA SER A 418 18.42 27.69 -11.72
C SER A 418 18.74 26.21 -11.58
N ASP A 419 17.94 25.45 -10.83
CA ASP A 419 18.07 24.01 -10.64
C ASP A 419 17.47 23.18 -11.79
N ALA A 420 16.82 23.82 -12.78
CA ALA A 420 16.19 23.14 -13.90
C ALA A 420 16.28 23.93 -15.22
N PRO A 421 16.61 23.27 -16.35
CA PRO A 421 16.70 23.94 -17.66
C PRO A 421 15.34 24.23 -18.31
N VAL A 422 14.21 23.98 -17.64
CA VAL A 422 12.84 24.13 -18.18
C VAL A 422 12.18 25.43 -17.73
N VAL A 423 11.08 25.81 -18.40
CA VAL A 423 10.14 26.84 -17.89
C VAL A 423 8.96 26.13 -17.25
N LYS A 424 8.55 26.59 -16.07
CA LYS A 424 7.44 26.06 -15.28
C LYS A 424 6.29 27.07 -15.29
N VAL A 425 5.06 26.62 -15.11
CA VAL A 425 3.92 27.46 -14.75
C VAL A 425 3.52 27.14 -13.32
N VAL A 426 3.39 28.16 -12.48
CA VAL A 426 2.98 28.04 -11.06
C VAL A 426 1.79 28.96 -10.77
N SER A 427 1.12 28.77 -9.64
CA SER A 427 0.07 29.70 -9.19
C SER A 427 0.64 31.12 -9.01
N LYS A 428 -0.16 32.14 -9.32
CA LYS A 428 0.21 33.54 -9.07
C LYS A 428 0.43 33.82 -7.58
N ASP A 429 -0.19 33.04 -6.70
CA ASP A 429 0.07 33.07 -5.25
C ASP A 429 1.56 32.90 -4.94
N VAL A 430 2.27 32.05 -5.69
CA VAL A 430 3.72 31.87 -5.50
C VAL A 430 4.46 33.16 -5.76
N PHE A 431 4.12 33.89 -6.82
CA PHE A 431 4.68 35.20 -7.10
C PHE A 431 4.28 36.23 -6.02
N ASP A 432 3.00 36.26 -5.64
CA ASP A 432 2.47 37.26 -4.70
C ASP A 432 3.08 37.14 -3.30
N LYS A 433 3.47 35.93 -2.85
CA LYS A 433 4.20 35.74 -1.59
C LYS A 433 5.55 36.44 -1.55
N PHE A 434 6.24 36.53 -2.68
CA PHE A 434 7.55 37.19 -2.78
C PHE A 434 7.45 38.63 -3.30
N ASN A 435 6.36 39.00 -3.94
CA ASN A 435 6.12 40.36 -4.44
C ASN A 435 5.68 41.31 -3.32
N VAL A 436 6.58 41.55 -2.36
CA VAL A 436 6.33 42.35 -1.15
C VAL A 436 7.20 43.61 -1.12
N LYS A 437 6.86 44.55 -0.24
CA LYS A 437 7.73 45.66 0.19
C LYS A 437 8.28 45.41 1.60
N PRO A 438 9.40 46.04 2.00
CA PRO A 438 9.95 45.89 3.35
C PRO A 438 8.92 46.18 4.46
N GLU A 439 8.04 47.15 4.23
CA GLU A 439 6.98 47.56 5.17
C GLU A 439 5.90 46.49 5.35
N ASP A 440 5.67 45.65 4.35
CA ASP A 440 4.63 44.60 4.39
C ASP A 440 5.05 43.39 5.24
N ILE A 441 6.37 43.26 5.51
CA ILE A 441 6.97 42.10 6.14
C ILE A 441 7.73 42.42 7.43
N ALA A 442 8.12 43.66 7.69
CA ALA A 442 8.74 44.05 8.95
C ALA A 442 7.74 43.95 10.13
N GLU A 443 8.22 43.56 11.31
CA GLU A 443 7.43 43.69 12.54
C GLU A 443 7.20 45.17 12.86
N ALA A 444 6.00 45.49 13.37
CA ALA A 444 5.72 46.83 13.84
C ALA A 444 6.64 47.17 15.03
N PRO A 445 7.13 48.40 15.14
CA PRO A 445 7.87 48.82 16.34
C PRO A 445 6.98 48.61 17.58
N PRO A 446 7.57 48.23 18.73
CA PRO A 446 6.81 48.00 19.95
C PRO A 446 6.01 49.26 20.30
N ALA A 447 4.74 49.08 20.68
CA ALA A 447 3.89 50.19 21.07
C ALA A 447 4.54 50.98 22.22
N PRO A 448 4.46 52.32 22.21
CA PRO A 448 4.97 53.10 23.34
C PRO A 448 4.26 52.65 24.63
N PRO A 449 4.97 52.65 25.77
CA PRO A 449 4.37 52.26 27.04
C PRO A 449 3.13 53.12 27.33
N PRO A 450 2.07 52.55 27.91
CA PRO A 450 0.86 53.30 28.22
C PRO A 450 1.22 54.49 29.12
N PRO A 451 0.57 55.65 28.95
CA PRO A 451 0.80 56.80 29.81
C PRO A 451 0.56 56.41 31.28
N PRO A 452 1.36 56.94 32.23
CA PRO A 452 1.20 56.61 33.64
C PRO A 452 -0.23 56.92 34.09
N LEU A 453 -0.82 55.98 34.84
CA LEU A 453 -2.16 56.14 35.41
C LEU A 453 -2.21 57.45 36.23
N PRO A 454 -3.27 58.28 36.08
CA PRO A 454 -3.42 59.46 36.90
C PRO A 454 -3.43 59.06 38.38
N PRO A 455 -2.81 59.87 39.27
CA PRO A 455 -2.74 59.54 40.69
C PRO A 455 -4.15 59.36 41.25
N ALA A 456 -4.37 58.23 41.93
CA ALA A 456 -5.64 57.94 42.59
C ALA A 456 -5.95 59.04 43.60
N ASP A 457 -7.12 59.68 43.46
CA ASP A 457 -7.62 60.63 44.44
C ASP A 457 -7.67 59.96 45.81
N LYS A 458 -6.90 60.48 46.76
CA LYS A 458 -6.95 60.01 48.15
C LYS A 458 -8.35 60.34 48.70
N PRO A 459 -9.04 59.39 49.36
CA PRO A 459 -10.31 59.68 50.00
C PRO A 459 -10.10 60.75 51.07
N LYS A 460 -10.90 61.83 51.00
CA LYS A 460 -11.00 62.84 52.05
C LYS A 460 -11.61 62.18 53.28
N SER A 461 -10.91 62.27 54.42
CA SER A 461 -11.39 61.84 55.74
C SER A 461 -12.51 62.73 56.25
#